data_AF-A0A8I1UUJ9-F1
#
_entry.id   AF-A0A8I1UUJ9-F1
#
_cell.length_a   1.000
_cell.length_b   1.000
_cell.length_c   1.000
_cell.angle_alpha   90.00
_cell.angle_beta   90.00
_cell.angle_gamma   90.00
#
_symmetry.space_group_name_H-M   'P 1'
#
loop_
_entity.id
_entity.type
_entity.pdbx_description
1 polymer ?
#
loop_
_entity_poly.entity_id
_entity_poly.type
_entity_poly.pdbx_seq_one_letter_code
_entity_poly.pdbx_strand_id
1 'polypeptide(L)'
;MRRLPIAIASVVAVLAITASVPASAQEAVSFGTEAAAPQPKKLSMLQTAMSEAAIARYRIALKLKAEQVKYWPAVASALRVLAREPQINEAAVRRFAPAASALFASLDEDQKRTAMSLVQRAGLQQYASLF
;
A
#
# COMPACT_ATOMS: atom_id res chain seq x y z
N MET A 1 -32.82 8.90 -21.73
CA MET A 1 -33.37 9.67 -20.58
C MET A 1 -32.49 9.36 -19.38
N ARG A 2 -31.33 10.02 -19.17
CA ARG A 2 -31.10 11.29 -18.45
C ARG A 2 -31.77 11.36 -17.05
N ARG A 3 -30.93 11.15 -16.02
CA ARG A 3 -30.71 11.93 -14.76
C ARG A 3 -31.03 11.24 -13.41
N LEU A 4 -29.95 11.16 -12.60
CA LEU A 4 -29.80 11.00 -11.14
C LEU A 4 -30.45 12.17 -10.34
N PRO A 5 -30.18 12.39 -9.03
CA PRO A 5 -30.32 11.59 -7.79
C PRO A 5 -31.02 12.40 -6.65
N ILE A 6 -31.34 11.78 -5.50
CA ILE A 6 -31.76 12.46 -4.24
C ILE A 6 -30.91 11.84 -3.12
N ALA A 7 -29.86 12.48 -2.59
CA ALA A 7 -29.81 13.63 -1.66
C ALA A 7 -30.41 13.32 -0.28
N ILE A 8 -29.57 12.93 0.69
CA ILE A 8 -29.85 13.15 2.12
C ILE A 8 -28.59 13.73 2.78
N ALA A 9 -28.83 14.86 3.45
CA ALA A 9 -27.89 15.78 4.06
C ALA A 9 -27.61 15.43 5.54
N SER A 10 -26.43 15.85 6.02
CA SER A 10 -26.06 16.23 7.40
C SER A 10 -24.60 16.68 7.32
N VAL A 11 -24.23 17.95 7.19
CA VAL A 11 -24.29 19.11 8.11
C VAL A 11 -23.47 18.91 9.40
N VAL A 12 -22.62 19.92 9.68
CA VAL A 12 -21.87 20.24 10.92
C VAL A 12 -20.45 19.63 10.98
N ALA A 13 -19.33 20.35 11.19
CA ALA A 13 -19.06 21.74 11.58
C ALA A 13 -17.78 22.28 10.91
N VAL A 14 -17.80 23.58 10.62
CA VAL A 14 -16.65 24.45 10.39
C VAL A 14 -15.81 24.54 11.67
N LEU A 15 -14.49 24.42 11.55
CA LEU A 15 -13.57 25.12 12.44
C LEU A 15 -12.50 25.80 11.59
N ALA A 16 -12.76 27.06 11.26
CA ALA A 16 -11.76 28.01 10.81
C ALA A 16 -10.94 28.44 12.03
N ILE A 17 -9.64 28.21 12.00
CA ILE A 17 -8.68 29.00 12.76
C ILE A 17 -7.77 29.65 11.73
N THR A 18 -8.18 30.82 11.27
CA THR A 18 -7.33 31.76 10.54
C THR A 18 -6.47 32.49 11.55
N ALA A 19 -5.22 32.08 11.70
CA ALA A 19 -4.18 32.94 12.25
C ALA A 19 -3.30 33.41 11.09
N SER A 20 -3.75 34.47 10.42
CA SER A 20 -2.91 35.30 9.56
C SER A 20 -2.01 36.14 10.47
N VAL A 21 -0.76 35.72 10.64
CA VAL A 21 0.29 36.55 11.27
C VAL A 21 0.96 37.36 10.14
N PRO A 22 1.10 38.69 10.28
CA PRO A 22 1.57 39.55 9.19
C PRO A 22 3.05 39.30 8.89
N ALA A 23 3.35 39.30 7.59
CA ALA A 23 4.72 39.46 7.10
C ALA A 23 5.23 40.84 7.53
N SER A 24 6.24 40.84 8.39
CA SER A 24 7.09 42.00 8.66
C SER A 24 8.50 41.48 8.90
N ALA A 25 9.44 42.12 8.21
CA ALA A 25 10.84 41.77 8.07
C ALA A 25 11.49 41.17 9.33
N GLN A 26 12.08 39.97 9.18
CA GLN A 26 13.13 39.49 10.05
C GLN A 26 14.39 39.30 9.20
N GLU A 27 15.04 40.42 8.92
CA GLU A 27 16.47 40.43 8.67
C GLU A 27 17.15 40.17 10.02
N ALA A 28 17.45 38.91 10.29
CA ALA A 28 18.32 38.50 11.37
C ALA A 28 19.13 37.31 10.87
N VAL A 29 20.33 37.62 10.38
CA VAL A 29 21.37 36.64 10.10
C VAL A 29 21.64 35.87 11.39
N SER A 30 21.31 34.58 11.39
CA SER A 30 21.85 33.61 12.33
C SER A 30 22.20 32.34 11.57
N PHE A 31 23.47 32.28 11.18
CA PHE A 31 24.17 31.03 10.97
C PHE A 31 24.04 30.19 12.24
N GLY A 32 23.45 29.00 12.15
CA GLY A 32 23.40 28.09 13.30
C GLY A 32 22.36 26.99 13.15
N THR A 33 22.76 25.92 12.43
CA THR A 33 22.17 24.58 12.50
C THR A 33 20.69 24.51 12.16
N GLU A 34 20.40 24.36 10.86
CA GLU A 34 19.21 23.64 10.41
C GLU A 34 19.17 22.28 11.12
N ALA A 35 18.38 22.21 12.18
CA ALA A 35 17.84 20.97 12.66
C ALA A 35 17.06 20.38 11.47
N ALA A 36 17.68 19.43 10.78
CA ALA A 36 17.06 18.67 9.72
C ALA A 36 15.77 18.06 10.27
N ALA A 37 14.64 18.70 9.99
CA ALA A 37 13.33 18.10 10.16
C ALA A 37 13.36 16.74 9.43
N PRO A 38 12.93 15.64 10.08
CA PRO A 38 12.87 14.36 9.38
C PRO A 38 11.89 14.51 8.22
N GLN A 39 12.43 14.65 7.01
CA GLN A 39 11.62 14.64 5.79
C GLN A 39 10.75 13.38 5.85
N PRO A 40 9.42 13.49 5.84
CA PRO A 40 8.57 12.31 5.82
C PRO A 40 8.95 11.53 4.55
N LYS A 41 9.59 10.37 4.73
CA LYS A 41 9.93 9.48 3.62
C LYS A 41 8.65 9.26 2.84
N LYS A 42 8.54 9.86 1.64
CA LYS A 42 7.43 9.59 0.72
C LYS A 42 7.44 8.08 0.48
N LEU A 43 6.48 7.38 1.08
CA LEU A 43 6.31 5.95 0.87
C LEU A 43 6.18 5.74 -0.63
N SER A 44 7.02 4.87 -1.18
CA SER A 44 6.90 4.47 -2.59
C SER A 44 5.48 3.94 -2.83
N MET A 45 4.90 4.19 -4.01
CA MET A 45 3.58 3.64 -4.38
C MET A 45 3.47 2.14 -4.07
N LEU A 46 4.57 1.43 -4.23
CA LEU A 46 4.68 0.03 -3.91
C LEU A 46 4.59 -0.28 -2.40
N GLN A 47 5.26 0.51 -1.55
CA GLN A 47 5.15 0.36 -0.09
C GLN A 47 3.72 0.60 0.38
N THR A 48 3.03 1.54 -0.28
CA THR A 48 1.59 1.75 -0.09
C THR A 48 0.76 0.55 -0.56
N ALA A 49 1.10 -0.03 -1.72
CA ALA A 49 0.43 -1.23 -2.25
C ALA A 49 0.67 -2.48 -1.39
N MET A 50 1.79 -2.59 -0.68
CA MET A 50 2.10 -3.71 0.22
C MET A 50 2.00 -3.34 1.71
N SER A 51 1.30 -2.26 2.06
CA SER A 51 1.04 -1.88 3.45
C SER A 51 0.20 -2.92 4.19
N GLU A 52 0.25 -2.95 5.52
CA GLU A 52 -0.54 -3.89 6.36
C GLU A 52 -2.03 -3.88 5.99
N ALA A 53 -2.60 -2.70 5.75
CA ALA A 53 -3.99 -2.54 5.31
C ALA A 53 -4.24 -3.16 3.93
N ALA A 54 -3.28 -3.05 3.00
CA ALA A 54 -3.39 -3.64 1.68
C ALA A 54 -3.23 -5.18 1.73
N ILE A 55 -2.29 -5.68 2.53
CA ILE A 55 -2.12 -7.11 2.79
C ILE A 55 -3.43 -7.70 3.34
N ALA A 56 -4.07 -7.06 4.33
CA ALA A 56 -5.37 -7.49 4.85
C ALA A 56 -6.47 -7.46 3.76
N ARG A 57 -6.50 -6.43 2.91
CA ARG A 57 -7.45 -6.35 1.79
C ARG A 57 -7.23 -7.46 0.75
N TYR A 58 -5.97 -7.83 0.48
CA TYR A 58 -5.66 -8.93 -0.45
C TYR A 58 -6.18 -10.27 0.06
N ARG A 59 -6.08 -10.56 1.36
CA ARG A 59 -6.69 -11.74 1.96
C ARG A 59 -8.19 -11.83 1.67
N ILE A 60 -8.89 -10.70 1.83
CA ILE A 60 -10.35 -10.61 1.62
C ILE A 60 -10.68 -10.75 0.13
N ALA A 61 -9.93 -10.06 -0.73
CA ALA A 61 -10.11 -10.09 -2.18
C ALA A 61 -9.92 -11.50 -2.76
N LEU A 62 -8.93 -12.25 -2.25
CA LEU A 62 -8.67 -13.64 -2.66
C LEU A 62 -9.73 -14.62 -2.18
N LYS A 63 -10.63 -14.23 -1.26
CA LYS A 63 -11.69 -15.11 -0.71
C LYS A 63 -11.16 -16.48 -0.28
N LEU A 64 -10.08 -16.50 0.52
CA LEU A 64 -9.40 -17.74 0.89
C LEU A 64 -10.32 -18.69 1.66
N LYS A 65 -10.37 -19.96 1.23
CA LYS A 65 -11.05 -21.07 1.92
C LYS A 65 -10.29 -21.44 3.19
N ALA A 66 -10.95 -22.12 4.14
CA ALA A 66 -10.34 -22.52 5.42
C ALA A 66 -9.01 -23.27 5.24
N GLU A 67 -8.94 -24.16 4.25
CA GLU A 67 -7.73 -24.92 3.92
C GLU A 67 -6.61 -24.08 3.32
N GLN A 68 -6.92 -22.94 2.69
CA GLN A 68 -5.94 -22.03 2.06
C GLN A 68 -5.41 -21.00 3.07
N VAL A 69 -6.23 -20.61 4.06
CA VAL A 69 -5.86 -19.64 5.11
C VAL A 69 -4.62 -20.08 5.89
N LYS A 70 -4.34 -21.39 6.00
CA LYS A 70 -3.14 -21.91 6.67
C LYS A 70 -1.84 -21.47 6.00
N TYR A 71 -1.84 -21.17 4.70
CA TYR A 71 -0.67 -20.70 3.95
C TYR A 71 -0.51 -19.17 4.00
N TRP A 72 -1.58 -18.45 4.35
CA TRP A 72 -1.59 -16.99 4.37
C TRP A 72 -0.54 -16.33 5.28
N PRO A 73 -0.23 -16.85 6.50
CA PRO A 73 0.78 -16.23 7.37
C PRO A 73 2.17 -16.14 6.72
N ALA A 74 2.58 -17.17 5.97
CA ALA A 74 3.85 -17.18 5.25
C ALA A 74 3.86 -16.11 4.14
N VAL A 75 2.78 -16.02 3.37
CA VAL A 75 2.60 -15.03 2.29
C VAL A 75 2.60 -13.61 2.85
N ALA A 76 1.83 -13.36 3.91
CA ALA A 76 1.75 -12.05 4.56
C ALA A 76 3.09 -11.62 5.14
N SER A 77 3.83 -12.55 5.76
CA SER A 77 5.19 -12.26 6.26
C SER A 77 6.13 -11.88 5.12
N ALA A 78 6.10 -12.61 4.01
CA ALA A 78 6.95 -12.34 2.87
C ALA A 78 6.56 -11.02 2.16
N LEU A 79 5.27 -10.70 2.04
CA LEU A 79 4.80 -9.39 1.56
C LEU A 79 5.29 -8.23 2.44
N ARG A 80 5.28 -8.40 3.77
CA ARG A 80 5.84 -7.40 4.70
C ARG A 80 7.32 -7.19 4.51
N VAL A 81 8.08 -8.26 4.25
CA VAL A 81 9.51 -8.16 3.95
C VAL A 81 9.72 -7.38 2.66
N LEU A 82 8.96 -7.69 1.60
CA LEU A 82 9.01 -6.92 0.34
C LEU A 82 8.62 -5.46 0.54
N ALA A 83 7.60 -5.16 1.35
CA ALA A 83 7.17 -3.79 1.65
C ALA A 83 8.24 -2.96 2.36
N ARG A 84 9.18 -3.62 3.07
CA ARG A 84 10.29 -2.96 3.78
C ARG A 84 11.52 -2.77 2.91
N GLU A 85 11.61 -3.46 1.78
CA GLU A 85 12.72 -3.31 0.86
C GLU A 85 12.69 -1.89 0.25
N PRO A 86 13.84 -1.18 0.22
CA PRO A 86 13.90 0.15 -0.36
C PRO A 86 13.69 0.13 -1.88
N GLN A 87 14.09 -0.95 -2.55
CA GLN A 87 13.83 -1.24 -3.95
C GLN A 87 13.51 -2.72 -4.09
N ILE A 88 12.44 -3.05 -4.83
CA ILE A 88 12.19 -4.43 -5.21
C ILE A 88 13.11 -4.78 -6.36
N ASN A 89 13.84 -5.86 -6.17
CA ASN A 89 14.66 -6.48 -7.19
C ASN A 89 14.22 -7.93 -7.40
N GLU A 90 14.73 -8.56 -8.44
CA GLU A 90 14.45 -9.97 -8.75
C GLU A 90 14.74 -10.88 -7.55
N ALA A 91 15.81 -10.61 -6.79
CA ALA A 91 16.20 -11.41 -5.63
C ALA A 91 15.14 -11.35 -4.50
N ALA A 92 14.57 -10.18 -4.23
CA ALA A 92 13.49 -10.00 -3.26
C ALA A 92 12.25 -10.80 -3.68
N VAL A 93 11.90 -10.73 -4.96
CA VAL A 93 10.73 -11.46 -5.49
C VAL A 93 10.97 -12.97 -5.50
N ARG A 94 12.16 -13.44 -5.88
CA ARG A 94 12.56 -14.86 -5.79
C ARG A 94 12.49 -15.40 -4.37
N ARG A 95 12.82 -14.59 -3.36
CA ARG A 95 12.67 -14.97 -1.93
C ARG A 95 11.21 -15.08 -1.51
N PHE A 96 10.31 -14.33 -2.15
CA PHE A 96 8.87 -14.39 -1.90
C PHE A 96 8.18 -15.56 -2.61
N ALA A 97 8.65 -15.96 -3.80
CA ALA A 97 8.10 -17.06 -4.59
C ALA A 97 7.78 -18.36 -3.79
N PRO A 98 8.68 -18.92 -2.95
CA PRO A 98 8.38 -20.15 -2.21
C PRO A 98 7.25 -19.96 -1.17
N ALA A 99 7.15 -18.78 -0.54
CA ALA A 99 6.09 -18.50 0.41
C ALA A 99 4.72 -18.38 -0.28
N ALA A 100 4.68 -17.85 -1.50
CA ALA A 100 3.48 -17.71 -2.31
C ALA A 100 3.08 -18.99 -3.04
N SER A 101 4.03 -19.85 -3.39
CA SER A 101 3.82 -21.03 -4.24
C SER A 101 2.77 -22.00 -3.67
N ALA A 102 2.86 -22.33 -2.38
CA ALA A 102 1.89 -23.24 -1.75
C ALA A 102 0.47 -22.66 -1.73
N LEU A 103 0.34 -21.35 -1.47
CA LEU A 103 -0.95 -20.68 -1.54
C LEU A 103 -1.46 -20.68 -2.98
N PHE A 104 -0.64 -20.24 -3.94
CA PHE A 104 -0.99 -20.12 -5.36
C PHE A 104 -1.40 -21.46 -5.99
N ALA A 105 -0.70 -22.55 -5.65
CA ALA A 105 -1.05 -23.90 -6.08
C ALA A 105 -2.42 -24.35 -5.57
N SER A 106 -2.82 -23.90 -4.37
CA SER A 106 -4.11 -24.19 -3.78
C SER A 106 -5.25 -23.29 -4.26
N LEU A 107 -4.95 -22.22 -5.00
CA LEU A 107 -5.96 -21.27 -5.50
C LEU A 107 -6.74 -21.84 -6.68
N ASP A 108 -8.04 -21.56 -6.72
CA ASP A 108 -8.89 -21.82 -7.88
C ASP A 108 -8.65 -20.77 -8.98
N GLU A 109 -9.19 -21.00 -10.18
CA GLU A 109 -8.94 -20.15 -11.36
C GLU A 109 -9.34 -18.67 -11.16
N ASP A 110 -10.51 -18.42 -10.56
CA ASP A 110 -10.97 -17.06 -10.22
C ASP A 110 -10.05 -16.37 -9.20
N GLN A 111 -9.54 -17.14 -8.23
CA GLN A 111 -8.63 -16.62 -7.22
C GLN A 111 -7.25 -16.31 -7.82
N LYS A 112 -6.77 -17.14 -8.75
CA LYS A 112 -5.52 -16.89 -9.51
C LYS A 112 -5.64 -15.64 -10.38
N ARG A 113 -6.76 -15.47 -11.10
CA ARG A 113 -7.02 -14.25 -11.88
C ARG A 113 -7.03 -13.01 -10.98
N THR A 114 -7.67 -13.11 -9.81
CA THR A 114 -7.66 -12.04 -8.81
C THR A 114 -6.24 -11.77 -8.31
N ALA A 115 -5.48 -12.79 -7.93
CA ALA A 115 -4.09 -12.67 -7.47
C ALA A 115 -3.21 -11.97 -8.52
N MET A 116 -3.31 -12.39 -9.78
CA MET A 116 -2.57 -11.78 -10.88
C MET A 116 -2.96 -10.32 -11.06
N SER A 117 -4.24 -9.98 -11.02
CA SER A 117 -4.68 -8.57 -11.09
C SER A 117 -4.09 -7.71 -9.96
N LEU A 118 -3.90 -8.27 -8.76
CA LEU A 118 -3.28 -7.58 -7.64
C LEU A 118 -1.79 -7.36 -7.87
N VAL A 119 -1.07 -8.38 -8.37
CA VAL A 119 0.34 -8.27 -8.78
C VAL A 119 0.51 -7.19 -9.85
N GLN A 120 -0.42 -7.11 -10.81
CA GLN A 120 -0.42 -6.06 -11.82
C GLN A 120 -0.57 -4.67 -11.23
N ARG A 121 -1.55 -4.48 -10.35
CA ARG A 121 -1.80 -3.19 -9.68
C ARG A 121 -0.69 -2.79 -8.71
N ALA A 122 0.05 -3.75 -8.18
CA ALA A 122 1.24 -3.51 -7.37
C ALA A 122 2.48 -3.15 -8.22
N GLY A 123 2.41 -3.18 -9.54
CA GLY A 123 3.56 -2.91 -10.41
C GLY A 123 4.60 -4.03 -10.43
N LEU A 124 4.24 -5.23 -9.96
CA LEU A 124 5.12 -6.40 -9.91
C LEU A 124 5.05 -7.25 -11.19
N GLN A 125 4.41 -6.76 -12.26
CA GLN A 125 4.24 -7.49 -13.53
C GLN A 125 5.55 -7.94 -14.14
N GLN A 126 6.57 -7.09 -14.05
CA GLN A 126 7.92 -7.38 -14.55
C GLN A 126 8.58 -8.60 -13.87
N TYR A 127 8.09 -8.97 -12.68
CA TYR A 127 8.56 -10.13 -11.93
C TYR A 127 7.57 -11.30 -11.97
N ALA A 128 6.47 -11.19 -12.73
CA ALA A 128 5.45 -12.22 -12.81
C ALA A 128 5.98 -13.53 -13.41
N SER A 129 7.02 -13.48 -14.24
CA SER A 129 7.71 -14.65 -14.79
C SER A 129 8.46 -15.50 -13.76
N LEU A 130 8.62 -15.03 -12.53
CA LEU A 130 9.31 -15.73 -11.45
C LEU A 130 8.38 -16.60 -10.58
N PHE A 131 7.08 -16.56 -10.85
CA PHE A 131 6.03 -17.27 -10.12
C PHE A 131 5.38 -18.34 -11.00
#